data_AF-A0A966XF77-F1
#
_entry.id   AF-A0A966XF77-F1
#
_cell.length_a   1.000
_cell.length_b   1.000
_cell.length_c   1.000
_cell.angle_alpha   90.00
_cell.angle_beta   90.00
_cell.angle_gamma   90.00
#
_symmetry.space_group_name_H-M   'P 1'
#
loop_
_entity.id
_entity.type
_entity.pdbx_description
1 polymer ?
#
loop_
_entity_poly.entity_id
_entity_poly.type
_entity_poly.pdbx_seq_one_letter_code
_entity_poly.pdbx_strand_id
1 'polypeptide(L)'
;MSDTSPPPVFNPMPPVVVALFAVIALVELWFTLGPNFVGGADTFVWRMEAIERFGVNPQITHWMLENHHYPLDHLARFVTFSFVHGSMINTAVSCALFLAMGKMVGSAFSPLALLVFFTGSAAVGAVVFSLAAPEGGWLFGSFAGIYGLIGAYTFMMWITLRVHRAPQGQAFHLIAFLMGIQLLFGMIFGGNSTWIADLIGFVTGFILSFFFIPGGLSRVIAMLRKS
;
A
#
# COMPACT_ATOMS: atom_id res chain seq x y z
N MET A 1 -41.17 4.44 -19.82
CA MET A 1 -41.03 4.62 -18.36
C MET A 1 -39.55 4.66 -18.05
N SER A 2 -39.00 5.85 -17.81
CA SER A 2 -37.62 6.01 -17.34
C SER A 2 -37.56 5.54 -15.89
N ASP A 3 -36.81 4.48 -15.63
CA ASP A 3 -36.51 4.01 -14.29
C ASP A 3 -35.68 5.10 -13.58
N THR A 4 -36.34 5.91 -12.75
CA THR A 4 -35.72 6.96 -11.91
C THR A 4 -35.48 6.41 -10.51
N SER A 5 -34.92 5.21 -10.40
CA SER A 5 -34.39 4.73 -9.13
C SER A 5 -33.30 5.71 -8.68
N PRO A 6 -33.36 6.29 -7.47
CA PRO A 6 -32.28 7.13 -6.97
C PRO A 6 -30.99 6.31 -6.99
N PRO A 7 -29.84 6.90 -7.36
CA PRO A 7 -28.58 6.19 -7.28
C PRO A 7 -28.44 5.64 -5.85
N PRO A 8 -28.01 4.38 -5.67
CA PRO A 8 -27.93 3.78 -4.36
C PRO A 8 -27.15 4.71 -3.42
N VAL A 9 -27.78 5.08 -2.30
CA VAL A 9 -27.24 6.04 -1.31
C VAL A 9 -25.87 5.59 -0.80
N PHE A 10 -25.59 4.29 -0.86
CA PHE A 10 -24.30 3.69 -0.62
C PHE A 10 -23.75 3.08 -1.91
N ASN A 11 -22.67 3.64 -2.45
CA ASN A 11 -21.83 2.91 -3.38
C ASN A 11 -21.15 1.77 -2.59
N PRO A 12 -21.46 0.49 -2.88
CA PRO A 12 -20.91 -0.63 -2.11
C PRO A 12 -19.39 -0.62 -2.18
N MET A 13 -18.73 -0.89 -1.05
CA MET A 13 -17.28 -1.01 -1.05
C MET A 13 -16.86 -2.17 -1.96
N PRO A 14 -15.79 -2.01 -2.77
CA PRO A 14 -15.28 -3.11 -3.58
C PRO A 14 -15.01 -4.34 -2.71
N PRO A 15 -15.51 -5.54 -3.06
CA PRO A 15 -15.39 -6.72 -2.20
C PRO A 15 -13.94 -7.05 -1.82
N VAL A 16 -13.00 -6.78 -2.73
CA VAL A 16 -11.57 -7.00 -2.50
C VAL A 16 -10.97 -6.07 -1.44
N VAL A 17 -11.47 -4.84 -1.34
CA VAL A 17 -11.07 -3.89 -0.29
C VAL A 17 -11.60 -4.38 1.04
N VAL A 18 -12.85 -4.84 1.09
CA VAL A 18 -13.43 -5.42 2.31
C VAL A 18 -12.63 -6.65 2.76
N ALA A 19 -12.27 -7.54 1.83
CA ALA A 19 -11.49 -8.73 2.13
C ALA A 19 -10.10 -8.41 2.70
N LEU A 20 -9.34 -7.52 2.06
CA LEU A 20 -8.00 -7.14 2.53
C LEU A 20 -8.06 -6.40 3.86
N PHE A 21 -9.04 -5.50 4.05
CA PHE A 21 -9.29 -4.85 5.34
C PHE A 21 -9.59 -5.89 6.42
N ALA A 22 -10.43 -6.87 6.13
CA ALA A 22 -10.76 -7.93 7.08
C ALA A 22 -9.52 -8.72 7.48
N VAL A 23 -8.62 -9.04 6.53
CA VAL A 23 -7.35 -9.71 6.86
C VAL A 23 -6.50 -8.87 7.82
N ILE A 24 -6.30 -7.58 7.53
CA ILE A 24 -5.52 -6.68 8.40
C ILE A 24 -6.16 -6.59 9.80
N ALA A 25 -7.47 -6.40 9.86
CA ALA A 25 -8.22 -6.27 11.11
C ALA A 25 -8.19 -7.58 11.94
N LEU A 26 -8.31 -8.73 11.28
CA LEU A 26 -8.25 -10.04 11.95
C LEU A 26 -6.87 -10.33 12.54
N VAL A 27 -5.79 -9.95 11.84
CA VAL A 27 -4.43 -10.08 12.37
C VAL A 27 -4.24 -9.23 13.62
N GLU A 28 -4.75 -7.99 13.63
CA GLU A 28 -4.69 -7.15 14.83
C GLU A 28 -5.57 -7.67 15.97
N LEU A 29 -6.76 -8.19 15.64
CA LEU A 29 -7.62 -8.84 16.63
C LEU A 29 -6.94 -10.06 17.25
N TRP A 30 -6.19 -10.81 16.44
CA TRP A 30 -5.39 -11.94 16.90
C TRP A 30 -4.30 -11.51 17.89
N PHE A 31 -3.59 -10.40 17.64
CA PHE A 31 -2.64 -9.86 18.62
C PHE A 31 -3.31 -9.39 19.90
N THR A 32 -4.51 -8.82 19.79
CA THR A 32 -5.22 -8.23 20.94
C THR A 32 -5.86 -9.29 21.84
N LEU A 33 -6.41 -10.34 21.25
CA LEU A 33 -7.17 -11.37 21.97
C LEU A 33 -6.41 -12.68 22.15
N GLY A 34 -5.57 -13.05 21.19
CA GLY A 34 -4.84 -14.33 21.15
C GLY A 34 -4.06 -14.64 22.43
N PRO A 35 -3.27 -13.69 22.98
CA PRO A 35 -2.48 -13.97 24.19
C PRO A 35 -3.34 -14.31 25.42
N ASN A 36 -4.58 -13.82 25.48
CA ASN A 36 -5.53 -14.14 26.55
C ASN A 36 -6.04 -15.59 26.47
N PHE A 37 -6.04 -16.19 25.28
CA PHE A 37 -6.47 -17.58 25.08
C PHE A 37 -5.34 -18.60 25.29
N VAL A 38 -4.07 -18.19 25.17
CA VAL A 38 -2.90 -19.08 25.20
C VAL A 38 -2.11 -18.99 26.52
N GLY A 39 -2.62 -18.28 27.52
CA GLY A 39 -2.10 -18.37 28.89
C GLY A 39 -1.19 -17.22 29.34
N GLY A 40 -1.45 -15.99 28.89
CA GLY A 40 -0.88 -14.78 29.51
C GLY A 40 0.45 -14.30 28.92
N ALA A 41 0.77 -14.68 27.69
CA ALA A 41 1.88 -14.07 26.96
C ALA A 41 1.62 -12.57 26.71
N ASP A 42 2.68 -11.77 26.64
CA ASP A 42 2.55 -10.34 26.33
C ASP A 42 2.23 -10.15 24.84
N THR A 43 1.19 -9.36 24.53
CA THR A 43 0.83 -8.91 23.19
C THR A 43 2.02 -8.34 22.43
N PHE A 44 2.94 -7.68 23.13
CA PHE A 44 4.18 -7.17 22.56
C PHE A 44 5.05 -8.30 21.98
N VAL A 45 5.22 -9.41 22.70
CA VAL A 45 6.06 -10.54 22.26
C VAL A 45 5.47 -11.20 21.01
N TRP A 46 4.16 -11.46 21.01
CA TRP A 46 3.47 -12.05 19.85
C TRP A 46 3.59 -11.20 18.60
N ARG A 47 3.49 -9.88 18.77
CA ARG A 47 3.67 -8.93 17.68
C ARG A 47 5.11 -8.95 17.16
N MET A 48 6.10 -9.00 18.05
CA MET A 48 7.50 -9.06 17.65
C MET A 48 7.85 -10.33 16.89
N GLU A 49 7.40 -11.49 17.36
CA GLU A 49 7.57 -12.77 16.65
C GLU A 49 6.92 -12.74 15.26
N ALA A 50 5.74 -12.12 15.14
CA ALA A 50 5.09 -11.96 13.85
C ALA A 50 5.86 -11.03 12.91
N ILE A 51 6.42 -9.92 13.41
CA ILE A 51 7.28 -9.03 12.61
C ILE A 51 8.53 -9.77 12.15
N GLU A 52 9.17 -10.54 13.04
CA GLU A 52 10.36 -11.32 12.69
C GLU A 52 10.06 -12.40 11.63
N ARG A 53 8.87 -12.99 11.66
CA ARG A 53 8.46 -14.05 10.73
C ARG A 53 7.94 -13.52 9.39
N PHE A 54 7.14 -12.47 9.40
CA PHE A 54 6.41 -11.98 8.23
C PHE A 54 6.93 -10.65 7.68
N GLY A 55 7.74 -9.92 8.45
CA GLY A 55 8.38 -8.68 8.03
C GLY A 55 9.55 -8.90 7.07
N VAL A 56 9.85 -7.87 6.29
CA VAL A 56 11.01 -7.85 5.39
C VAL A 56 12.20 -7.28 6.16
N ASN A 57 13.32 -8.00 6.10
CA ASN A 57 14.60 -7.57 6.68
C ASN A 57 15.63 -7.44 5.55
N PRO A 58 16.23 -6.25 5.35
CA PRO A 58 17.23 -6.03 4.30
C PRO A 58 18.38 -7.04 4.33
N GLN A 59 18.87 -7.43 5.50
CA GLN A 59 19.98 -8.38 5.65
C GLN A 59 19.60 -9.77 5.11
N ILE A 60 18.37 -10.22 5.34
CA ILE A 60 17.87 -11.49 4.78
C ILE A 60 17.77 -11.38 3.25
N THR A 61 17.28 -10.24 2.73
CA THR A 61 17.22 -9.99 1.29
C THR A 61 18.61 -10.01 0.66
N HIS A 62 19.60 -9.35 1.27
CA HIS A 62 20.99 -9.36 0.83
C HIS A 62 21.58 -10.76 0.85
N TRP A 63 21.38 -11.51 1.94
CA TRP A 63 21.81 -12.91 2.02
C TRP A 63 21.23 -13.76 0.89
N MET A 64 19.93 -13.61 0.56
CA MET A 64 19.31 -14.34 -0.57
C MET A 64 19.96 -14.01 -1.91
N LEU A 65 20.30 -12.73 -2.12
CA LEU A 65 20.95 -12.27 -3.36
C LEU A 65 22.38 -12.79 -3.47
N GLU A 66 23.16 -12.73 -2.40
CA GLU A 66 24.56 -13.18 -2.35
C GLU A 66 24.69 -14.70 -2.53
N ASN A 67 23.75 -15.46 -1.96
CA ASN A 67 23.79 -16.92 -2.00
C ASN A 67 23.01 -17.51 -3.18
N HIS A 68 22.37 -16.68 -4.01
CA HIS A 68 21.45 -17.09 -5.09
C HIS A 68 20.40 -18.11 -4.62
N HIS A 69 19.97 -17.99 -3.37
CA HIS A 69 19.05 -18.91 -2.73
C HIS A 69 17.81 -18.14 -2.28
N TYR A 70 16.65 -18.54 -2.76
CA TYR A 70 15.39 -17.82 -2.54
C TYR A 70 14.32 -18.73 -1.91
N PRO A 71 14.42 -19.03 -0.60
CA PRO A 71 13.41 -19.81 0.10
C PRO A 71 12.03 -19.16 0.00
N LEU A 72 10.99 -19.99 -0.21
CA LEU A 72 9.61 -19.51 -0.30
C LEU A 72 9.16 -18.74 0.96
N ASP A 73 9.65 -19.15 2.13
CA ASP A 73 9.35 -18.47 3.40
C ASP A 73 9.87 -17.03 3.44
N HIS A 74 11.00 -16.75 2.80
CA HIS A 74 11.54 -15.38 2.70
C HIS A 74 10.91 -14.59 1.56
N LEU A 75 10.59 -15.24 0.44
CA LEU A 75 9.88 -14.60 -0.66
C LEU A 75 8.46 -14.17 -0.26
N ALA A 76 7.77 -14.96 0.56
CA ALA A 76 6.45 -14.62 1.08
C ALA A 76 6.44 -13.30 1.87
N ARG A 77 7.57 -12.95 2.52
CA ARG A 77 7.72 -11.72 3.32
C ARG A 77 7.45 -10.46 2.51
N PHE A 78 7.76 -10.43 1.21
CA PHE A 78 7.50 -9.29 0.32
C PHE A 78 6.01 -9.02 0.07
N VAL A 79 5.12 -9.90 0.53
CA VAL A 79 3.67 -9.69 0.54
C VAL A 79 3.13 -9.68 1.96
N THR A 80 3.56 -10.61 2.81
CA THR A 80 3.01 -10.77 4.16
C THR A 80 3.32 -9.61 5.09
N PHE A 81 4.43 -8.88 4.87
CA PHE A 81 4.81 -7.75 5.72
C PHE A 81 3.72 -6.68 5.79
N SER A 82 2.93 -6.55 4.71
CA SER A 82 1.87 -5.55 4.61
C SER A 82 0.72 -5.79 5.59
N PHE A 83 0.61 -6.98 6.20
CA PHE A 83 -0.52 -7.33 7.07
C PHE A 83 -0.18 -7.30 8.56
N VAL A 84 1.10 -7.16 8.91
CA VAL A 84 1.57 -7.10 10.31
C VAL A 84 1.95 -5.67 10.66
N HIS A 85 1.48 -5.17 11.80
CA HIS A 85 1.67 -3.77 12.21
C HIS A 85 2.31 -3.68 13.59
N GLY A 86 2.94 -2.53 13.91
CA GLY A 86 3.68 -2.32 15.16
C GLY A 86 2.82 -1.96 16.38
N SER A 87 1.58 -1.50 16.19
CA SER A 87 0.63 -1.21 17.28
C SER A 87 -0.81 -1.17 16.77
N MET A 88 -1.78 -1.27 17.68
CA MET A 88 -3.21 -1.09 17.36
C MET A 88 -3.50 0.24 16.67
N ILE A 89 -2.88 1.33 17.14
CA ILE A 89 -3.06 2.65 16.53
C ILE A 89 -2.51 2.66 15.10
N ASN A 90 -1.34 2.06 14.88
CA ASN A 90 -0.74 1.95 13.55
C ASN A 90 -1.64 1.14 12.60
N THR A 91 -2.21 0.03 13.07
CA THR A 91 -3.20 -0.77 12.31
C THR A 91 -4.45 0.04 12.00
N ALA A 92 -5.02 0.73 12.99
CA ALA A 92 -6.25 1.51 12.79
C ALA A 92 -6.07 2.62 11.75
N VAL A 93 -4.94 3.34 11.79
CA VAL A 93 -4.59 4.35 10.79
C VAL A 93 -4.42 3.73 9.41
N SER A 94 -3.71 2.60 9.33
CA SER A 94 -3.50 1.86 8.09
C SER A 94 -4.83 1.41 7.48
N CYS A 95 -5.73 0.85 8.28
CA CYS A 95 -7.07 0.47 7.87
C CYS A 95 -7.89 1.65 7.36
N ALA A 96 -7.89 2.78 8.07
CA ALA A 96 -8.64 3.97 7.67
C ALA A 96 -8.16 4.52 6.32
N LEU A 97 -6.83 4.64 6.12
CA LEU A 97 -6.24 5.07 4.86
C LEU A 97 -6.49 4.07 3.74
N PHE A 98 -6.34 2.78 4.02
CA PHE A 98 -6.58 1.71 3.05
C PHE A 98 -8.04 1.70 2.59
N LEU A 99 -9.01 1.79 3.51
CA LEU A 99 -10.43 1.85 3.18
C LEU A 99 -10.78 3.11 2.36
N ALA A 100 -10.22 4.26 2.75
CA ALA A 100 -10.43 5.52 2.02
C ALA A 100 -9.91 5.42 0.58
N MET A 101 -8.64 5.04 0.39
CA MET A 101 -8.03 4.95 -0.94
C MET A 101 -8.60 3.79 -1.76
N GLY A 102 -8.82 2.64 -1.13
CA GLY A 102 -9.41 1.47 -1.77
C GLY A 102 -10.81 1.73 -2.32
N LYS A 103 -11.66 2.46 -1.58
CA LYS A 103 -12.98 2.88 -2.07
C LYS A 103 -12.87 3.81 -3.28
N MET A 104 -11.98 4.79 -3.23
CA MET A 104 -11.81 5.77 -4.31
C MET A 104 -11.29 5.12 -5.59
N VAL A 105 -10.20 4.35 -5.48
CA VAL A 105 -9.57 3.67 -6.62
C VAL A 105 -10.46 2.54 -7.17
N GLY A 106 -11.16 1.82 -6.30
CA GLY A 106 -12.02 0.71 -6.70
C GLY A 106 -13.30 1.11 -7.42
N SER A 107 -13.64 2.40 -7.41
CA SER A 107 -14.73 2.92 -8.25
C SER A 107 -14.34 3.02 -9.73
N ALA A 108 -13.04 3.06 -10.04
CA ALA A 108 -12.52 3.24 -11.39
C ALA A 108 -11.75 2.03 -11.92
N PHE A 109 -11.16 1.22 -11.04
CA PHE A 109 -10.34 0.07 -11.41
C PHE A 109 -10.96 -1.26 -11.03
N SER A 110 -10.56 -2.33 -11.73
CA SER A 110 -11.04 -3.68 -11.45
C SER A 110 -10.53 -4.20 -10.09
N PRO A 111 -11.19 -5.20 -9.48
CA PRO A 111 -10.72 -5.81 -8.24
C PRO A 111 -9.29 -6.37 -8.33
N LEU A 112 -8.91 -6.93 -9.49
CA LEU A 112 -7.55 -7.41 -9.73
C LEU A 112 -6.53 -6.28 -9.75
N ALA A 113 -6.86 -5.15 -10.39
CA ALA A 113 -5.99 -3.98 -10.41
C ALA A 113 -5.74 -3.45 -8.98
N LEU A 114 -6.78 -3.41 -8.13
CA LEU A 114 -6.62 -3.04 -6.71
C LEU A 114 -5.66 -3.96 -5.95
N LEU A 115 -5.76 -5.29 -6.15
CA LEU A 115 -4.83 -6.25 -5.56
C LEU A 115 -3.40 -5.97 -6.01
N VAL A 116 -3.20 -5.74 -7.31
CA VAL A 116 -1.88 -5.48 -7.89
C VAL A 116 -1.33 -4.13 -7.42
N PHE A 117 -2.15 -3.09 -7.30
CA PHE A 117 -1.73 -1.80 -6.76
C PHE A 117 -1.32 -1.90 -5.30
N PHE A 118 -2.02 -2.68 -4.48
CA PHE A 118 -1.66 -2.87 -3.08
C PHE A 118 -0.43 -3.78 -2.93
N THR A 119 -0.51 -5.03 -3.40
CA THR A 119 0.54 -6.04 -3.18
C THR A 119 1.75 -5.85 -4.07
N GLY A 120 1.57 -5.47 -5.34
CA GLY A 120 2.67 -5.25 -6.28
C GLY A 120 3.50 -4.03 -5.90
N SER A 121 2.85 -2.92 -5.53
CA SER A 121 3.56 -1.74 -5.05
C SER A 121 4.28 -2.00 -3.73
N ALA A 122 3.66 -2.73 -2.80
CA ALA A 122 4.30 -3.14 -1.56
C ALA A 122 5.54 -4.01 -1.80
N ALA A 123 5.44 -5.00 -2.69
CA ALA A 123 6.55 -5.89 -3.02
C ALA A 123 7.73 -5.13 -3.68
N VAL A 124 7.45 -4.28 -4.68
CA VAL A 124 8.48 -3.47 -5.33
C VAL A 124 9.10 -2.47 -4.34
N GLY A 125 8.27 -1.85 -3.49
CA GLY A 125 8.74 -0.97 -2.42
C GLY A 125 9.68 -1.68 -1.44
N ALA A 126 9.33 -2.90 -1.03
CA ALA A 126 10.13 -3.72 -0.13
C ALA A 126 11.47 -4.18 -0.75
N VAL A 127 11.47 -4.52 -2.04
CA VAL A 127 12.71 -4.85 -2.78
C VAL A 127 13.63 -3.64 -2.83
N VAL A 128 13.12 -2.47 -3.27
CA VAL A 128 13.96 -1.27 -3.38
C VAL A 128 14.44 -0.79 -2.01
N PHE A 129 13.58 -0.83 -0.99
CA PHE A 129 13.98 -0.54 0.39
C PHE A 129 15.12 -1.44 0.86
N SER A 130 15.00 -2.75 0.63
CA SER A 130 16.03 -3.72 1.04
C SER A 130 17.38 -3.45 0.37
N LEU A 131 17.37 -3.01 -0.89
CA LEU A 131 18.59 -2.72 -1.66
C LEU A 131 19.17 -1.33 -1.34
N ALA A 132 18.32 -0.34 -1.11
CA ALA A 132 18.72 1.05 -0.91
C ALA A 132 19.08 1.36 0.55
N ALA A 133 18.58 0.59 1.51
CA ALA A 133 18.89 0.71 2.93
C ALA A 133 19.26 -0.66 3.53
N PRO A 134 20.47 -1.18 3.26
CA PRO A 134 20.93 -2.48 3.77
C PRO A 134 21.00 -2.56 5.30
N GLU A 135 21.29 -1.43 5.95
CA GLU A 135 21.28 -1.28 7.41
C GLU A 135 19.90 -0.85 7.95
N GLY A 136 18.88 -0.91 7.09
CA GLY A 136 17.51 -0.62 7.46
C GLY A 136 16.98 -1.65 8.46
N GLY A 137 16.15 -1.17 9.40
CA GLY A 137 15.41 -2.07 10.29
C GLY A 137 14.33 -2.88 9.56
N TRP A 138 13.54 -3.61 10.34
CA TRP A 138 12.40 -4.38 9.83
C TRP A 138 11.37 -3.48 9.12
N LEU A 139 10.96 -3.91 7.93
CA LEU A 139 9.85 -3.33 7.18
C LEU A 139 8.60 -4.18 7.41
N PHE A 140 7.55 -3.53 7.92
CA PHE A 140 6.24 -4.11 8.20
C PHE A 140 5.16 -3.02 8.09
N GLY A 141 3.91 -3.43 7.97
CA GLY A 141 2.74 -2.55 7.89
C GLY A 141 2.29 -2.28 6.45
N SER A 142 1.03 -1.88 6.32
CA SER A 142 0.38 -1.72 5.01
C SER A 142 0.79 -0.46 4.23
N PHE A 143 1.59 0.43 4.81
CA PHE A 143 1.83 1.76 4.25
C PHE A 143 2.37 1.71 2.81
N ALA A 144 3.39 0.91 2.50
CA ALA A 144 3.92 0.81 1.14
C ALA A 144 2.83 0.43 0.10
N GLY A 145 1.93 -0.49 0.46
CA GLY A 145 0.79 -0.86 -0.39
C GLY A 145 -0.29 0.22 -0.48
N ILE A 146 -0.56 0.92 0.63
CA ILE A 146 -1.48 2.07 0.67
C ILE A 146 -0.95 3.20 -0.20
N TYR A 147 0.35 3.51 -0.14
CA TYR A 147 0.99 4.48 -1.01
C TYR A 147 0.87 4.08 -2.49
N GLY A 148 0.92 2.79 -2.81
CA GLY A 148 0.55 2.29 -4.13
C GLY A 148 -0.86 2.68 -4.57
N LEU A 149 -1.86 2.54 -3.70
CA LEU A 149 -3.23 3.01 -3.97
C LEU A 149 -3.31 4.54 -4.08
N ILE A 150 -2.55 5.29 -3.27
CA ILE A 150 -2.42 6.75 -3.39
C ILE A 150 -1.85 7.10 -4.77
N GLY A 151 -0.83 6.37 -5.26
CA GLY A 151 -0.28 6.53 -6.60
C GLY A 151 -1.34 6.34 -7.69
N ALA A 152 -2.16 5.30 -7.57
CA ALA A 152 -3.26 5.06 -8.49
C ALA A 152 -4.34 6.16 -8.45
N TYR A 153 -4.68 6.64 -7.25
CA TYR A 153 -5.59 7.76 -7.10
C TYR A 153 -5.04 9.06 -7.68
N THR A 154 -3.76 9.37 -7.45
CA THR A 154 -3.06 10.51 -8.03
C THR A 154 -3.05 10.42 -9.55
N PHE A 155 -2.90 9.23 -10.13
CA PHE A 155 -3.03 9.03 -11.57
C PHE A 155 -4.44 9.41 -12.07
N MET A 156 -5.51 8.95 -11.41
CA MET A 156 -6.89 9.32 -11.76
C MET A 156 -7.10 10.84 -11.72
N MET A 157 -6.62 11.48 -10.65
CA MET A 157 -6.71 12.93 -10.48
C MET A 157 -5.92 13.67 -11.56
N TRP A 158 -4.73 13.19 -11.89
CA TRP A 158 -3.86 13.75 -12.91
C TRP A 158 -4.52 13.73 -14.30
N ILE A 159 -5.13 12.60 -14.69
CA ILE A 159 -5.91 12.50 -15.93
C ILE A 159 -7.11 13.44 -15.90
N THR A 160 -7.84 13.49 -14.79
CA THR A 160 -9.03 14.35 -14.63
C THR A 160 -8.67 15.83 -14.82
N LEU A 161 -7.63 16.32 -14.13
CA LEU A 161 -7.15 17.69 -14.27
C LEU A 161 -6.66 18.00 -15.69
N ARG A 162 -6.00 17.03 -16.35
CA ARG A 162 -5.58 17.16 -17.75
C ARG A 162 -6.78 17.38 -18.69
N VAL A 163 -7.85 16.61 -18.52
CA VAL A 163 -9.09 16.76 -19.31
C VAL A 163 -9.73 18.13 -19.09
N HIS A 164 -9.74 18.62 -17.85
CA HIS A 164 -10.29 19.93 -17.50
C HIS A 164 -9.33 21.11 -17.75
N ARG A 165 -8.16 20.88 -18.38
CA ARG A 165 -7.11 21.89 -18.61
C ARG A 165 -6.68 22.64 -17.33
N ALA A 166 -6.75 21.96 -16.19
CA ALA A 166 -6.33 22.47 -14.90
C ALA A 166 -4.86 22.13 -14.60
N PRO A 167 -4.19 22.82 -13.66
CA PRO A 167 -2.81 22.54 -13.29
C PRO A 167 -2.64 21.12 -12.73
N GLN A 168 -1.98 20.24 -13.49
CA GLN A 168 -1.76 18.83 -13.15
C GLN A 168 -0.98 18.62 -11.84
N GLY A 169 -0.15 19.60 -11.45
CA GLY A 169 0.62 19.56 -10.19
C GLY A 169 -0.26 19.41 -8.94
N GLN A 170 -1.53 19.84 -9.01
CA GLN A 170 -2.46 19.71 -7.88
C GLN A 170 -2.75 18.25 -7.50
N ALA A 171 -2.65 17.30 -8.44
CA ALA A 171 -2.80 15.88 -8.16
C ALA A 171 -1.72 15.33 -7.21
N PHE A 172 -0.57 16.00 -7.16
CA PHE A 172 0.60 15.56 -6.39
C PHE A 172 0.75 16.29 -5.05
N HIS A 173 -0.12 17.26 -4.73
CA HIS A 173 -0.03 17.97 -3.45
C HIS A 173 -0.19 17.05 -2.24
N LEU A 174 -1.08 16.06 -2.31
CA LEU A 174 -1.28 15.10 -1.23
C LEU A 174 0.00 14.30 -0.95
N ILE A 175 0.61 13.73 -1.99
CA ILE A 175 1.84 12.95 -1.82
C ILE A 175 3.02 13.84 -1.40
N ALA A 176 3.14 15.05 -1.97
CA ALA A 176 4.19 15.99 -1.60
C ALA A 176 4.09 16.40 -0.12
N PHE A 177 2.87 16.62 0.38
CA PHE A 177 2.63 16.93 1.79
C PHE A 177 2.95 15.75 2.70
N LEU A 178 2.47 14.55 2.37
CA LEU A 178 2.74 13.34 3.15
C LEU A 178 4.23 13.00 3.20
N MET A 179 4.90 12.99 2.05
CA MET A 179 6.34 12.76 1.96
C MET A 179 7.15 13.85 2.68
N GLY A 180 6.73 15.12 2.57
CA GLY A 180 7.38 16.23 3.27
C GLY A 180 7.35 16.05 4.78
N ILE A 181 6.21 15.64 5.34
CA ILE A 181 6.09 15.34 6.77
C ILE A 181 6.93 14.12 7.14
N GLN A 182 6.83 13.02 6.39
CA GLN A 182 7.61 11.80 6.68
C GLN A 182 9.12 12.07 6.72
N LEU A 183 9.65 12.80 5.74
CA LEU A 183 11.08 13.14 5.68
C LEU A 183 11.49 14.10 6.80
N LEU A 184 10.65 15.10 7.12
CA LEU A 184 10.90 16.02 8.22
C LEU A 184 11.00 15.28 9.56
N PHE A 185 10.05 14.39 9.84
CA PHE A 185 10.08 13.55 11.04
C PHE A 185 11.28 12.61 11.03
N GLY A 186 11.60 12.01 9.87
CA GLY A 186 12.77 11.14 9.71
C GLY A 186 14.08 11.84 10.05
N MET A 187 14.25 13.10 9.63
CA MET A 187 15.44 13.90 9.92
C MET A 187 15.53 14.34 11.39
N ILE A 188 14.40 14.69 12.03
CA ILE A 188 14.40 15.21 13.41
C ILE A 188 14.52 14.09 14.44
N PHE A 189 13.81 12.97 14.24
CA PHE A 189 13.68 11.91 15.24
C PHE A 189 14.54 10.68 14.97
N GLY A 190 15.35 10.68 13.90
CA GLY A 190 16.17 9.53 13.52
C GLY A 190 15.32 8.36 13.00
N GLY A 191 14.47 8.65 12.01
CA GLY A 191 13.53 7.68 11.46
C GLY A 191 14.18 6.54 10.69
N ASN A 192 13.47 5.41 10.61
CA ASN A 192 13.83 4.31 9.73
C ASN A 192 13.69 4.72 8.25
N SER A 193 14.43 4.05 7.37
CA SER A 193 14.42 4.34 5.92
C SER A 193 13.14 3.82 5.21
N THR A 194 12.06 3.54 5.94
CA THR A 194 10.84 2.93 5.37
C THR A 194 10.09 3.89 4.45
N TRP A 195 10.34 5.19 4.54
CA TRP A 195 9.86 6.18 3.57
C TRP A 195 10.27 5.83 2.12
N ILE A 196 11.39 5.12 1.94
CA ILE A 196 11.83 4.63 0.62
C ILE A 196 10.80 3.64 0.07
N ALA A 197 10.33 2.69 0.90
CA ALA A 197 9.31 1.73 0.50
C ALA A 197 7.99 2.43 0.16
N ASP A 198 7.60 3.44 0.94
CA ASP A 198 6.39 4.23 0.72
C ASP A 198 6.46 5.02 -0.60
N LEU A 199 7.57 5.73 -0.84
CA LEU A 199 7.79 6.49 -2.06
C LEU A 199 7.79 5.59 -3.30
N ILE A 200 8.51 4.48 -3.23
CA ILE A 200 8.57 3.52 -4.34
C ILE A 200 7.22 2.83 -4.53
N GLY A 201 6.48 2.55 -3.45
CA GLY A 201 5.11 2.08 -3.51
C GLY A 201 4.22 3.05 -4.30
N PHE A 202 4.27 4.34 -3.95
CA PHE A 202 3.55 5.39 -4.69
C PHE A 202 3.91 5.43 -6.17
N VAL A 203 5.21 5.51 -6.50
CA VAL A 203 5.67 5.56 -7.89
C VAL A 203 5.23 4.32 -8.66
N THR A 204 5.34 3.14 -8.03
CA THR A 204 4.92 1.87 -8.63
C THR A 204 3.42 1.86 -8.90
N GLY A 205 2.58 2.26 -7.95
CA GLY A 205 1.14 2.33 -8.14
C GLY A 205 0.72 3.32 -9.23
N PHE A 206 1.38 4.48 -9.30
CA PHE A 206 1.17 5.47 -10.35
C PHE A 206 1.54 4.90 -11.74
N ILE A 207 2.68 4.22 -11.86
CA ILE A 207 3.13 3.60 -13.11
C ILE A 207 2.22 2.42 -13.50
N LEU A 208 1.87 1.55 -12.55
CA LEU A 208 0.98 0.42 -12.79
C LEU A 208 -0.38 0.89 -13.33
N SER A 209 -0.84 2.06 -12.89
CA SER A 209 -2.13 2.61 -13.34
C SER A 209 -2.22 2.81 -14.85
N PHE A 210 -1.11 3.08 -15.55
CA PHE A 210 -1.11 3.18 -17.02
C PHE A 210 -1.52 1.88 -17.72
N PHE A 211 -1.25 0.73 -17.09
CA PHE A 211 -1.54 -0.59 -17.66
C PHE A 211 -2.97 -1.08 -17.38
N PHE A 212 -3.61 -0.57 -16.32
CA PHE A 212 -4.91 -1.05 -15.84
C PHE A 212 -6.11 -0.14 -16.18
N ILE A 213 -5.94 0.85 -17.06
CA ILE A 213 -7.03 1.78 -17.42
C ILE A 213 -8.19 1.07 -18.12
N PRO A 214 -9.45 1.27 -17.68
CA PRO A 214 -10.63 0.76 -18.38
C PRO A 214 -10.75 1.37 -19.79
N GLY A 215 -10.52 0.55 -20.81
CA GLY A 215 -10.44 0.97 -22.22
C GLY A 215 -9.02 0.95 -22.82
N GLY A 216 -8.01 0.56 -22.03
CA GLY A 216 -6.65 0.25 -22.47
C GLY A 216 -5.74 1.45 -22.77
N LEU A 217 -4.46 1.14 -23.06
CA LEU A 217 -3.42 2.08 -23.52
C LEU A 217 -3.87 2.94 -24.71
N SER A 218 -4.73 2.40 -25.57
CA SER A 218 -5.27 3.08 -26.76
C SER A 218 -6.11 4.32 -26.42
N ARG A 219 -6.83 4.36 -25.29
CA ARG A 219 -7.57 5.56 -24.86
C ARG A 219 -6.65 6.65 -24.31
N VAL A 220 -5.60 6.24 -23.59
CA VAL A 220 -4.54 7.14 -23.09
C VAL A 220 -3.75 7.74 -24.24
N ILE A 221 -3.34 6.90 -25.20
CA ILE A 221 -2.60 7.34 -26.40
C ILE A 221 -3.48 8.24 -27.27
N ALA A 222 -4.78 7.95 -27.40
CA ALA A 222 -5.71 8.82 -28.12
C ALA A 222 -5.90 10.19 -27.44
N MET A 223 -5.83 10.25 -26.10
CA MET A 223 -5.82 11.51 -25.36
C MET A 223 -4.48 12.25 -25.50
N LEU A 224 -3.34 11.55 -25.47
CA LEU A 224 -2.00 12.11 -25.65
C LEU A 224 -1.73 12.60 -27.09
N ARG A 225 -2.41 12.03 -28.09
CA ARG A 225 -2.33 12.47 -29.50
C ARG A 225 -3.21 13.66 -29.84
N LYS A 226 -4.15 14.04 -28.95
CA LYS A 226 -5.05 15.19 -29.13
C LYS A 226 -4.61 16.44 -28.36
N SER A 227 -3.52 16.36 -27.60
CA SER A 227 -2.75 17.49 -27.07
C SER A 227 -1.65 17.88 -28.03
#